data_AF-A0A1F2XF37-F1
#
_entry.id   AF-A0A1F2XF37-F1
#
_cell.length_a   1.000
_cell.length_b   1.000
_cell.length_c   1.000
_cell.angle_alpha   90.00
_cell.angle_beta   90.00
_cell.angle_gamma   90.00
#
_symmetry.space_group_name_H-M   'P 1'
#
loop_
_entity.id
_entity.type
_entity.pdbx_description
1 polymer ?
#
loop_
_entity_poly.entity_id
_entity_poly.type
_entity_poly.pdbx_seq_one_letter_code
_entity_poly.pdbx_strand_id
1 'polypeptide(L)'
;MRRLIGILALAIAAAACGGGAGAPSSGPFPEAAFAFSASSNLAVGTQRLLVAVATPEGSRLAAPTIPVTIAVWPEGSEDLSRGLPGEFIWAIPEVSGLYKVTFQFDQPGLWTVRVTPNGGPALEDFTITVIPEASTPAFGDPAPASDTPVAADHPIAEISTDPEPDPRFYQLSVADAVTSGRPTVVVFATPKFCQTAICGPTLDRVKEVADAYPDVNFVHVEVYTNLDDPANLEVVPAVVEWGLPTEPWVFVIDAGGIVTAAFEGVVTPEELTAALGG
;
A
#
# COMPACT_ATOMS: atom_id res chain seq x y z
N MET A 1 -12.96 28.79 -63.92
CA MET A 1 -12.21 27.59 -63.50
C MET A 1 -12.04 27.64 -61.99
N ARG A 2 -12.69 26.71 -61.28
CA ARG A 2 -12.63 26.51 -59.82
C ARG A 2 -11.19 26.23 -59.38
N ARG A 3 -10.71 26.89 -58.32
CA ARG A 3 -9.66 26.35 -57.44
C ARG A 3 -10.05 26.60 -55.99
N LEU A 4 -10.44 25.52 -55.33
CA LEU A 4 -10.63 25.42 -53.89
C LEU A 4 -9.27 25.60 -53.20
N ILE A 5 -9.20 26.43 -52.17
CA ILE A 5 -8.10 26.42 -51.20
C ILE A 5 -8.66 25.75 -49.95
N GLY A 6 -8.23 24.50 -49.73
CA GLY A 6 -8.62 23.70 -48.57
C GLY A 6 -7.91 24.19 -47.31
N ILE A 7 -8.68 24.39 -46.24
CA ILE A 7 -8.18 24.65 -44.90
C ILE A 7 -7.59 23.35 -44.37
N LEU A 8 -6.28 23.33 -44.13
CA LEU A 8 -5.58 22.21 -43.48
C LEU A 8 -5.84 22.32 -41.97
N ALA A 9 -6.79 21.54 -41.46
CA ALA A 9 -6.98 21.38 -40.02
C ALA A 9 -5.86 20.48 -39.48
N LEU A 10 -4.91 21.10 -38.76
CA LEU A 10 -3.86 20.40 -38.05
C LEU A 10 -4.46 19.81 -36.77
N ALA A 11 -4.80 18.52 -36.80
CA ALA A 11 -5.19 17.77 -35.61
C ALA A 11 -3.94 17.53 -34.75
N ILE A 12 -3.81 18.27 -33.66
CA ILE A 12 -2.80 18.00 -32.63
C ILE A 12 -3.35 16.84 -31.79
N ALA A 13 -2.82 15.65 -32.03
CA ALA A 13 -3.03 14.52 -31.14
C ALA A 13 -2.19 14.74 -29.87
N ALA A 14 -2.85 15.02 -28.75
CA ALA A 14 -2.22 14.96 -27.44
C ALA A 14 -1.88 13.49 -27.15
N ALA A 15 -0.61 13.13 -27.21
CA ALA A 15 -0.12 11.88 -26.67
C ALA A 15 -0.23 11.96 -25.13
N ALA A 16 -1.29 11.37 -24.59
CA ALA A 16 -1.38 11.09 -23.17
C ALA A 16 -0.36 9.99 -22.86
N CYS A 17 0.75 10.34 -22.20
CA CYS A 17 1.61 9.38 -21.54
C CYS A 17 0.90 8.87 -20.28
N GLY A 18 -0.12 8.03 -20.46
CA GLY A 18 -0.64 7.18 -19.40
C GLY A 18 0.21 5.93 -19.35
N GLY A 19 0.97 5.73 -18.28
CA GLY A 19 1.65 4.46 -17.99
C GLY A 19 0.60 3.35 -17.98
N GLY A 20 0.60 2.52 -19.01
CA GLY A 20 -0.38 1.46 -19.19
C GLY A 20 -0.15 0.35 -18.18
N ALA A 21 -1.19 0.07 -17.39
CA ALA A 21 -1.37 -1.18 -16.68
C ALA A 21 -1.17 -2.36 -17.66
N GLY A 22 -0.19 -3.22 -17.38
CA GLY A 22 0.01 -4.45 -18.15
C GLY A 22 -1.03 -5.50 -17.74
N ALA A 23 -1.64 -6.18 -18.71
CA ALA A 23 -2.51 -7.33 -18.43
C ALA A 23 -1.73 -8.46 -17.71
N PRO A 24 -2.40 -9.38 -17.01
CA PRO A 24 -1.75 -10.49 -16.34
C PRO A 24 -0.91 -11.32 -17.32
N SER A 25 0.38 -11.48 -17.05
CA SER A 25 1.29 -12.21 -17.94
C SER A 25 1.31 -13.69 -17.59
N SER A 26 0.88 -14.54 -18.53
CA SER A 26 1.09 -16.00 -18.51
C SER A 26 2.36 -16.43 -19.24
N GLY A 27 3.11 -15.46 -19.78
CA GLY A 27 4.35 -15.66 -20.54
C GLY A 27 5.61 -15.72 -19.67
N PRO A 28 6.80 -15.84 -20.29
CA PRO A 28 8.07 -15.79 -19.58
C PRO A 28 8.25 -14.44 -18.86
N PHE A 29 9.01 -14.44 -17.78
CA PHE A 29 9.33 -13.21 -17.04
C PHE A 29 9.99 -12.18 -17.98
N PRO A 30 9.63 -10.88 -17.92
CA PRO A 30 10.17 -9.91 -18.86
C PRO A 30 11.69 -9.76 -18.72
N GLU A 31 12.42 -9.82 -19.84
CA GLU A 31 13.90 -9.84 -19.85
C GLU A 31 14.52 -8.56 -19.29
N ALA A 32 13.89 -7.41 -19.51
CA ALA A 32 14.37 -6.10 -19.04
C ALA A 32 13.72 -5.65 -17.71
N ALA A 33 13.07 -6.55 -16.97
CA ALA A 33 12.44 -6.21 -15.71
C ALA A 33 13.46 -5.83 -14.62
N PHE A 34 13.05 -4.95 -13.72
CA PHE A 34 13.81 -4.60 -12.53
C PHE A 34 12.90 -4.61 -11.30
N ALA A 35 13.50 -4.90 -10.14
CA ALA A 35 12.81 -4.91 -8.86
C ALA A 35 13.17 -3.70 -8.02
N PHE A 36 12.27 -3.32 -7.12
CA PHE A 36 12.49 -2.26 -6.14
C PHE A 36 11.60 -2.44 -4.92
N SER A 37 11.97 -1.81 -3.82
CA SER A 37 11.18 -1.85 -2.60
C SER A 37 9.83 -1.14 -2.80
N ALA A 38 8.77 -1.80 -2.36
CA ALA A 38 7.46 -1.20 -2.15
C ALA A 38 7.17 -0.98 -0.64
N SER A 39 8.20 -1.13 0.21
CA SER A 39 8.19 -0.79 1.63
C SER A 39 9.07 0.43 1.88
N SER A 40 8.63 1.37 2.70
CA SER A 40 9.39 2.56 3.11
C SER A 40 9.70 2.63 4.60
N ASN A 41 9.06 1.80 5.45
CA ASN A 41 9.20 1.88 6.91
C ASN A 41 9.72 0.57 7.54
N LEU A 42 10.79 0.00 6.99
CA LEU A 42 11.38 -1.24 7.50
C LEU A 42 12.26 -0.96 8.72
N ALA A 43 11.92 -1.54 9.87
CA ALA A 43 12.69 -1.42 11.10
C ALA A 43 13.37 -2.73 11.52
N VAL A 44 14.26 -2.68 12.51
CA VAL A 44 14.78 -3.89 13.16
C VAL A 44 13.62 -4.73 13.71
N GLY A 45 13.70 -6.06 13.55
CA GLY A 45 12.64 -7.00 13.93
C GLY A 45 12.07 -7.77 12.74
N THR A 46 10.93 -8.42 12.97
CA THR A 46 10.21 -9.16 11.93
C THR A 46 9.43 -8.17 11.08
N GLN A 47 9.79 -8.05 9.82
CA GLN A 47 9.20 -7.08 8.89
C GLN A 47 8.56 -7.78 7.69
N ARG A 48 7.53 -7.14 7.16
CA ARG A 48 6.88 -7.49 5.90
C ARG A 48 7.51 -6.69 4.77
N LEU A 49 8.48 -7.29 4.08
CA LEU A 49 9.13 -6.68 2.91
C LEU A 49 8.25 -6.89 1.68
N LEU A 50 7.85 -5.79 1.05
CA LEU A 50 7.16 -5.77 -0.23
C LEU A 50 8.12 -5.40 -1.35
N VAL A 51 8.10 -6.18 -2.42
CA VAL A 51 8.93 -5.96 -3.60
C VAL A 51 8.05 -5.83 -4.83
N ALA A 52 8.22 -4.72 -5.53
CA ALA A 52 7.63 -4.47 -6.82
C ALA A 52 8.55 -4.94 -7.94
N VAL A 53 7.96 -5.32 -9.06
CA VAL A 53 8.69 -5.53 -10.32
C VAL A 53 8.03 -4.68 -11.39
N ALA A 54 8.85 -4.02 -12.21
CA ALA A 54 8.40 -3.22 -13.35
C ALA A 54 9.29 -3.47 -14.58
N THR A 55 8.77 -3.09 -15.75
CA THR A 55 9.57 -2.98 -16.98
C THR A 55 10.06 -1.54 -17.17
N PRO A 56 11.07 -1.30 -18.04
CA PRO A 56 11.58 0.04 -18.30
C PRO A 56 10.53 1.00 -18.87
N GLU A 57 9.47 0.48 -19.49
CA GLU A 57 8.32 1.22 -20.01
C GLU A 57 7.37 1.68 -18.90
N GLY A 58 7.62 1.28 -17.65
CA GLY A 58 6.83 1.66 -16.46
C GLY A 58 5.68 0.70 -16.14
N SER A 59 5.48 -0.36 -16.94
CA SER A 59 4.46 -1.36 -16.65
C SER A 59 4.83 -2.17 -15.41
N ARG A 60 3.92 -2.21 -14.43
CA ARG A 60 4.07 -3.07 -13.25
C ARG A 60 3.77 -4.51 -13.61
N LEU A 61 4.55 -5.43 -13.07
CA LEU A 61 4.38 -6.85 -13.36
C LEU A 61 3.15 -7.40 -12.63
N ALA A 62 2.31 -8.11 -13.38
CA ALA A 62 1.13 -8.83 -12.92
C ALA A 62 1.29 -10.33 -13.25
N ALA A 63 2.24 -11.00 -12.58
CA ALA A 63 2.64 -12.37 -12.91
C ALA A 63 2.46 -13.34 -11.73
N PRO A 64 1.22 -13.62 -11.27
CA PRO A 64 0.95 -14.49 -10.12
C PRO A 64 1.46 -15.92 -10.31
N THR A 65 1.66 -16.36 -11.55
CA THR A 65 2.05 -17.72 -11.90
C THR A 65 3.56 -17.92 -12.00
N ILE A 66 4.38 -16.88 -11.84
CA ILE A 66 5.84 -16.99 -11.89
C ILE A 66 6.39 -16.93 -10.46
N PRO A 67 6.80 -18.06 -9.86
CA PRO A 67 7.41 -18.05 -8.54
C PRO A 67 8.68 -17.21 -8.54
N VAL A 68 8.92 -16.51 -7.45
CA VAL A 68 10.11 -15.69 -7.23
C VAL A 68 10.79 -16.12 -5.93
N THR A 69 12.13 -16.14 -5.92
CA THR A 69 12.93 -16.18 -4.70
C THR A 69 13.48 -14.79 -4.42
N ILE A 70 13.32 -14.31 -3.19
CA ILE A 70 13.89 -13.05 -2.71
C ILE A 70 15.01 -13.38 -1.73
N ALA A 71 16.24 -13.03 -2.09
CA ALA A 71 17.39 -13.14 -1.21
C ALA A 71 17.72 -11.78 -0.58
N VAL A 72 17.99 -11.79 0.72
CA VAL A 72 18.27 -10.57 1.51
C VAL A 72 19.52 -10.77 2.35
N TRP A 73 20.40 -9.75 2.41
CA TRP A 73 21.62 -9.75 3.24
C TRP A 73 22.06 -8.32 3.61
N PRO A 74 22.85 -8.13 4.69
CA PRO A 74 23.46 -6.83 4.99
C PRO A 74 24.41 -6.41 3.87
N GLU A 75 24.43 -5.12 3.51
CA GLU A 75 25.29 -4.63 2.43
C GLU A 75 26.77 -5.01 2.68
N GLY A 76 27.41 -5.61 1.67
CA GLY A 76 28.79 -6.10 1.76
C GLY A 76 28.95 -7.48 2.41
N SER A 77 27.87 -8.20 2.74
CA SER A 77 27.91 -9.53 3.37
C SER A 77 27.04 -10.57 2.64
N GLU A 78 27.27 -10.76 1.33
CA GLU A 78 26.50 -11.71 0.50
C GLU A 78 26.59 -13.17 0.98
N ASP A 79 27.66 -13.52 1.71
CA ASP A 79 27.83 -14.81 2.38
C ASP A 79 26.77 -15.08 3.46
N LEU A 80 26.11 -14.03 3.97
CA LEU A 80 25.00 -14.10 4.91
C LEU A 80 23.62 -14.12 4.23
N SER A 81 23.58 -14.25 2.90
CA SER A 81 22.33 -14.23 2.13
C SER A 81 21.35 -15.32 2.54
N ARG A 82 20.09 -14.89 2.66
CA ARG A 82 18.97 -15.76 2.99
C ARG A 82 17.90 -15.61 1.91
N GLY A 83 17.72 -16.68 1.12
CA GLY A 83 16.68 -16.77 0.11
C GLY A 83 15.36 -17.27 0.69
N LEU A 84 14.27 -16.56 0.40
CA LEU A 84 12.91 -16.90 0.79
C LEU A 84 12.00 -16.96 -0.45
N PRO A 85 11.00 -17.86 -0.49
CA PRO A 85 9.99 -17.82 -1.52
C PRO A 85 9.15 -16.53 -1.37
N GLY A 86 9.06 -15.74 -2.43
CA GLY A 86 8.20 -14.57 -2.49
C GLY A 86 6.76 -14.97 -2.72
N GLU A 87 5.87 -14.58 -1.81
CA GLU A 87 4.43 -14.75 -1.96
C GLU A 87 3.88 -13.65 -2.86
N PHE A 88 3.25 -14.02 -3.97
CA PHE A 88 2.61 -13.02 -4.83
C PHE A 88 1.32 -12.51 -4.21
N ILE A 89 1.14 -11.19 -4.19
CA ILE A 89 -0.11 -10.52 -3.83
C ILE A 89 -0.48 -9.51 -4.91
N TRP A 90 -1.78 -9.37 -5.18
CA TRP A 90 -2.25 -8.29 -6.05
C TRP A 90 -2.17 -6.96 -5.33
N ALA A 91 -1.54 -5.95 -5.91
CA ALA A 91 -1.68 -4.56 -5.46
C ALA A 91 -2.92 -3.92 -6.07
N ILE A 92 -3.07 -4.04 -7.38
CA ILE A 92 -4.30 -3.73 -8.11
C ILE A 92 -4.66 -4.99 -8.90
N PRO A 93 -5.85 -5.58 -8.69
CA PRO A 93 -6.26 -6.80 -9.38
C PRO A 93 -6.03 -6.70 -10.89
N GLU A 94 -5.38 -7.73 -11.44
CA GLU A 94 -5.05 -7.86 -12.87
C GLU A 94 -4.14 -6.79 -13.48
N VAL A 95 -3.71 -5.79 -12.70
CA VAL A 95 -2.98 -4.62 -13.16
C VAL A 95 -1.55 -4.58 -12.60
N SER A 96 -1.40 -4.86 -11.30
CA SER A 96 -0.10 -4.79 -10.65
C SER A 96 -0.02 -5.76 -9.48
N GLY A 97 1.09 -6.48 -9.39
CA GLY A 97 1.42 -7.37 -8.28
C GLY A 97 2.59 -6.86 -7.44
N LEU A 98 2.71 -7.44 -6.26
CA LEU A 98 3.87 -7.34 -5.38
C LEU A 98 4.28 -8.76 -4.95
N TYR A 99 5.55 -8.92 -4.63
CA TYR A 99 6.04 -10.10 -3.93
C TYR A 99 6.32 -9.74 -2.47
N LYS A 100 5.78 -10.52 -1.56
CA LYS A 100 5.90 -10.35 -0.12
C LYS A 100 6.82 -11.41 0.45
N VAL A 101 7.71 -11.01 1.34
CA VAL A 101 8.42 -11.93 2.26
C VAL A 101 8.41 -11.38 3.67
N THR A 102 8.27 -12.27 4.64
CA THR A 102 8.50 -11.95 6.06
C THR A 102 9.97 -12.20 6.37
N PHE A 103 10.69 -11.18 6.80
CA PHE A 103 12.12 -11.26 7.07
C PHE A 103 12.46 -10.70 8.46
N GLN A 104 13.38 -11.35 9.16
CA GLN A 104 13.91 -10.85 10.43
C GLN A 104 15.17 -10.02 10.16
N PHE A 105 15.06 -8.70 10.28
CA PHE A 105 16.21 -7.81 10.26
C PHE A 105 16.78 -7.68 11.67
N ASP A 106 18.06 -7.98 11.84
CA ASP A 106 18.74 -8.03 13.14
C ASP A 106 19.56 -6.78 13.46
N GLN A 107 19.75 -5.89 12.49
CA GLN A 107 20.48 -4.64 12.65
C GLN A 107 19.96 -3.54 11.70
N PRO A 108 20.05 -2.27 12.12
CA PRO A 108 19.79 -1.15 11.23
C PRO A 108 20.92 -1.01 10.20
N GLY A 109 20.63 -0.35 9.08
CA GLY A 109 21.59 -0.07 8.02
C GLY A 109 21.09 -0.43 6.63
N LEU A 110 22.02 -0.49 5.69
CA LEU A 110 21.73 -0.83 4.30
C LEU A 110 21.74 -2.36 4.14
N TRP A 111 20.71 -2.87 3.46
CA TRP A 111 20.56 -4.27 3.13
C TRP A 111 20.36 -4.42 1.62
N THR A 112 20.98 -5.43 1.03
CA THR A 112 20.83 -5.75 -0.38
C THR A 112 19.75 -6.80 -0.57
N VAL A 113 18.93 -6.61 -1.62
CA VAL A 113 17.85 -7.51 -2.01
C VAL A 113 18.06 -7.95 -3.45
N ARG A 114 18.00 -9.26 -3.68
CA ARG A 114 18.03 -9.89 -5.01
C ARG A 114 16.75 -10.65 -5.26
N VAL A 115 16.16 -10.40 -6.43
CA VAL A 115 14.94 -11.06 -6.89
C VAL A 115 15.29 -12.03 -8.01
N THR A 116 14.95 -13.30 -7.85
CA THR A 116 15.19 -14.34 -8.86
C THR A 116 13.87 -14.99 -9.27
N PRO A 117 13.34 -14.68 -10.47
CA PRO A 117 12.21 -15.38 -11.04
C PRO A 117 12.58 -16.82 -11.40
N ASN A 118 11.68 -17.77 -11.15
CA ASN A 118 11.89 -19.15 -11.55
C ASN A 118 11.91 -19.27 -13.08
N GLY A 119 12.94 -19.92 -13.62
CA GLY A 119 13.14 -20.06 -15.07
C GLY A 119 13.76 -18.84 -15.76
N GLY A 120 14.15 -17.80 -15.01
CA GLY A 120 14.87 -16.62 -15.52
C GLY A 120 16.15 -16.31 -14.74
N PRO A 121 16.97 -15.38 -15.23
CA PRO A 121 18.11 -14.86 -14.47
C PRO A 121 17.65 -14.02 -13.27
N ALA A 122 18.53 -13.83 -12.30
CA ALA A 122 18.30 -12.84 -11.25
C ALA A 122 18.19 -11.43 -11.84
N LEU A 123 17.30 -10.62 -11.29
CA LEU A 123 17.21 -9.19 -11.58
C LEU A 123 18.37 -8.46 -10.90
N GLU A 124 18.61 -7.21 -11.32
CA GLU A 124 19.60 -6.35 -10.68
C GLU A 124 19.30 -6.19 -9.17
N ASP A 125 20.35 -6.26 -8.37
CA ASP A 125 20.27 -6.07 -6.93
C ASP A 125 19.87 -4.63 -6.62
N PHE A 126 19.09 -4.44 -5.56
CA PHE A 126 18.78 -3.11 -5.05
C PHE A 126 18.97 -3.06 -3.54
N THR A 127 19.14 -1.85 -3.01
CA THR A 127 19.36 -1.62 -1.59
C THR A 127 18.09 -1.11 -0.93
N ILE A 128 17.83 -1.58 0.29
CA ILE A 128 16.82 -1.06 1.20
C ILE A 128 17.50 -0.53 2.46
N THR A 129 16.84 0.40 3.15
CA THR A 129 17.29 0.92 4.44
C THR A 129 16.43 0.33 5.54
N VAL A 130 17.08 -0.24 6.56
CA VAL A 130 16.44 -0.69 7.79
C VAL A 130 16.77 0.32 8.90
N ILE A 131 15.75 0.90 9.50
CA ILE A 131 15.90 1.87 10.60
C ILE A 131 15.87 1.17 11.97
N PRO A 132 16.43 1.78 13.03
CA PRO A 132 16.41 1.17 14.36
C PRO A 132 15.00 0.92 14.90
N GLU A 133 14.08 1.87 14.68
CA GLU A 133 12.71 1.86 15.18
C GLU A 133 11.78 2.39 14.09
N ALA A 134 10.57 1.81 13.99
CA ALA A 134 9.57 2.24 13.01
C ALA A 134 9.06 3.65 13.33
N SER A 135 8.74 4.43 12.29
CA SER A 135 8.12 5.75 12.46
C SER A 135 6.64 5.70 12.87
N THR A 136 6.00 4.54 12.68
CA THR A 136 4.58 4.29 12.94
C THR A 136 4.42 3.45 14.21
N PRO A 137 3.25 3.49 14.88
CA PRO A 137 2.95 2.60 16.00
C PRO A 137 3.27 1.14 15.67
N ALA A 138 4.10 0.50 16.48
CA ALA A 138 4.53 -0.87 16.29
C ALA A 138 3.64 -1.83 17.10
N PHE A 139 3.85 -3.13 16.91
CA PHE A 139 3.21 -4.16 17.72
C PHE A 139 3.45 -3.90 19.21
N GLY A 140 2.38 -3.86 20.00
CA GLY A 140 2.43 -3.65 21.44
C GLY A 140 2.36 -2.18 21.88
N ASP A 141 2.44 -1.23 20.96
CA ASP A 141 2.28 0.19 21.26
C ASP A 141 0.79 0.56 21.40
N PRO A 142 0.45 1.55 22.24
CA PRO A 142 -0.89 2.12 22.23
C PRO A 142 -1.16 2.84 20.90
N ALA A 143 -2.35 2.64 20.34
CA ALA A 143 -2.80 3.38 19.16
C ALA A 143 -3.00 4.88 19.50
N PRO A 144 -2.52 5.81 18.68
CA PRO A 144 -2.84 7.22 18.85
C PRO A 144 -4.35 7.47 18.79
N ALA A 145 -4.89 8.10 19.83
CA ALA A 145 -6.32 8.45 19.92
C ALA A 145 -6.61 9.74 19.15
N SER A 146 -6.48 9.69 17.83
CA SER A 146 -6.63 10.84 16.93
C SER A 146 -8.08 11.33 16.84
N ASP A 147 -8.28 12.64 16.92
CA ASP A 147 -9.58 13.24 16.61
C ASP A 147 -9.75 13.29 15.09
N THR A 148 -10.77 12.58 14.59
CA THR A 148 -11.06 12.47 13.15
C THR A 148 -12.53 12.70 12.91
N PRO A 149 -12.91 13.36 11.79
CA PRO A 149 -14.29 13.72 11.55
C PRO A 149 -15.19 12.49 11.37
N VAL A 150 -16.46 12.65 11.73
CA VAL A 150 -17.48 11.60 11.66
C VAL A 150 -18.68 12.04 10.83
N ALA A 151 -19.43 11.07 10.31
CA ALA A 151 -20.60 11.29 9.48
C ALA A 151 -21.77 11.98 10.21
N ALA A 152 -21.74 12.03 11.54
CA ALA A 152 -22.73 12.73 12.35
C ALA A 152 -22.59 14.26 12.24
N ASP A 153 -21.36 14.75 12.05
CA ASP A 153 -21.03 16.19 12.03
C ASP A 153 -20.71 16.70 10.62
N HIS A 154 -20.23 15.80 9.73
CA HIS A 154 -19.82 16.12 8.37
C HIS A 154 -20.46 15.17 7.35
N PRO A 155 -20.88 15.65 6.16
CA PRO A 155 -21.19 14.77 5.04
C PRO A 155 -19.96 13.92 4.69
N ILE A 156 -20.15 12.61 4.45
CA ILE A 156 -19.04 11.70 4.13
C ILE A 156 -18.21 12.19 2.92
N ALA A 157 -18.86 12.80 1.94
CA ALA A 157 -18.19 13.36 0.76
C ALA A 157 -17.22 14.51 1.05
N GLU A 158 -17.30 15.14 2.23
CA GLU A 158 -16.34 16.18 2.67
C GLU A 158 -15.13 15.58 3.39
N ILE A 159 -15.22 14.34 3.87
CA ILE A 159 -14.21 13.69 4.72
C ILE A 159 -13.65 12.41 4.11
N SER A 160 -14.04 12.11 2.86
CA SER A 160 -13.53 10.97 2.13
C SER A 160 -13.64 11.16 0.63
N THR A 161 -12.60 10.71 -0.08
CA THR A 161 -12.59 10.65 -1.54
C THR A 161 -12.91 9.28 -2.12
N ASP A 162 -13.30 8.33 -1.27
CA ASP A 162 -13.84 7.05 -1.67
C ASP A 162 -15.11 7.25 -2.53
N PRO A 163 -15.18 6.71 -3.76
CA PRO A 163 -16.36 6.85 -4.61
C PRO A 163 -17.56 6.05 -4.11
N GLU A 164 -17.34 4.99 -3.33
CA GLU A 164 -18.37 4.12 -2.77
C GLU A 164 -18.13 3.95 -1.26
N PRO A 165 -18.27 5.03 -0.48
CA PRO A 165 -17.94 4.99 0.93
C PRO A 165 -18.94 4.13 1.68
N ASP A 166 -18.42 3.29 2.57
CA ASP A 166 -19.26 2.54 3.51
C ASP A 166 -19.53 3.40 4.75
N PRO A 167 -20.79 3.80 5.04
CA PRO A 167 -21.10 4.65 6.18
C PRO A 167 -20.63 4.09 7.52
N ARG A 168 -20.41 2.77 7.64
CA ARG A 168 -19.90 2.16 8.88
C ARG A 168 -18.48 2.65 9.26
N PHE A 169 -17.68 3.07 8.29
CA PHE A 169 -16.30 3.52 8.49
C PHE A 169 -16.18 4.95 9.05
N TYR A 170 -17.29 5.65 9.21
CA TYR A 170 -17.33 7.07 9.61
C TYR A 170 -18.26 7.31 10.80
N GLN A 171 -18.63 6.26 11.54
CA GLN A 171 -19.52 6.39 12.70
C GLN A 171 -18.80 6.87 13.96
N LEU A 172 -17.50 6.56 14.07
CA LEU A 172 -16.65 6.87 15.21
C LEU A 172 -15.40 7.59 14.73
N SER A 173 -14.90 8.50 15.56
CA SER A 173 -13.54 9.01 15.41
C SER A 173 -12.52 7.89 15.70
N VAL A 174 -11.27 8.05 15.28
CA VAL A 174 -10.20 7.11 15.68
C VAL A 174 -10.10 7.06 17.21
N ALA A 175 -10.12 8.21 17.89
CA ALA A 175 -10.09 8.31 19.34
C ALA A 175 -11.19 7.49 20.02
N ASP A 176 -12.44 7.61 19.56
CA ASP A 176 -13.57 6.86 20.13
C ASP A 176 -13.48 5.37 19.81
N ALA A 177 -13.06 5.01 18.60
CA ALA A 177 -12.95 3.62 18.18
C ALA A 177 -11.91 2.86 19.02
N VAL A 178 -10.68 3.39 19.13
CA VAL A 178 -9.59 2.71 19.85
C VAL A 178 -9.78 2.68 21.37
N THR A 179 -10.68 3.49 21.92
CA THR A 179 -11.00 3.51 23.36
C THR A 179 -12.34 2.86 23.71
N SER A 180 -13.07 2.33 22.73
CA SER A 180 -14.42 1.76 22.90
C SER A 180 -14.48 0.43 23.67
N GLY A 181 -13.34 -0.22 23.90
CA GLY A 181 -13.30 -1.59 24.45
C GLY A 181 -13.58 -2.68 23.40
N ARG A 182 -13.56 -2.34 22.11
CA ARG A 182 -13.75 -3.26 20.98
C ARG A 182 -12.50 -3.26 20.09
N PRO A 183 -12.15 -4.39 19.45
CA PRO A 183 -11.13 -4.38 18.42
C PRO A 183 -11.48 -3.37 17.33
N THR A 184 -10.45 -2.74 16.78
CA THR A 184 -10.58 -1.64 15.82
C THR A 184 -9.62 -1.84 14.66
N VAL A 185 -10.10 -1.61 13.44
CA VAL A 185 -9.26 -1.48 12.24
C VAL A 185 -9.30 -0.03 11.78
N VAL A 186 -8.13 0.59 11.66
CA VAL A 186 -8.00 1.95 11.10
C VAL A 186 -7.29 1.85 9.76
N VAL A 187 -7.90 2.37 8.71
CA VAL A 187 -7.31 2.47 7.37
C VAL A 187 -7.09 3.93 7.01
N PHE A 188 -5.83 4.27 6.74
CA PHE A 188 -5.42 5.56 6.19
C PHE A 188 -5.26 5.42 4.68
N ALA A 189 -6.13 6.05 3.90
CA ALA A 189 -6.14 5.92 2.45
C ALA A 189 -6.67 7.20 1.78
N THR A 190 -6.32 7.40 0.51
CA THR A 190 -6.84 8.51 -0.30
C THR A 190 -7.22 8.06 -1.71
N PRO A 191 -8.38 7.41 -1.91
CA PRO A 191 -8.71 6.78 -3.18
C PRO A 191 -8.54 7.68 -4.41
N LYS A 192 -8.87 8.98 -4.29
CA LYS A 192 -8.78 9.93 -5.42
C LYS A 192 -7.39 10.52 -5.65
N PHE A 193 -6.61 10.76 -4.59
CA PHE A 193 -5.32 11.48 -4.70
C PHE A 193 -4.10 10.57 -4.64
N CYS A 194 -4.30 9.27 -4.42
CA CYS A 194 -3.25 8.27 -4.30
C CYS A 194 -2.46 8.13 -5.60
N GLN A 195 -1.17 8.47 -5.56
CA GLN A 195 -0.31 8.45 -6.75
C GLN A 195 -0.13 7.03 -7.34
N THR A 196 -0.15 6.02 -6.48
CA THR A 196 0.02 4.61 -6.86
C THR A 196 -1.29 3.92 -7.23
N ALA A 197 -2.43 4.58 -6.99
CA ALA A 197 -3.79 4.03 -7.12
C ALA A 197 -4.10 2.79 -6.26
N ILE A 198 -3.21 2.37 -5.34
CA ILE A 198 -3.44 1.19 -4.49
C ILE A 198 -4.37 1.49 -3.31
N CYS A 199 -4.57 2.76 -2.96
CA CYS A 199 -5.36 3.18 -1.80
C CYS A 199 -6.83 2.71 -1.88
N GLY A 200 -7.47 2.88 -3.03
CA GLY A 200 -8.85 2.41 -3.26
C GLY A 200 -8.96 0.88 -3.10
N PRO A 201 -8.21 0.08 -3.88
CA PRO A 201 -8.23 -1.37 -3.76
C PRO A 201 -7.88 -1.91 -2.36
N THR A 202 -6.98 -1.25 -1.62
CA THR A 202 -6.71 -1.60 -0.23
C THR A 202 -7.93 -1.33 0.66
N LEU A 203 -8.55 -0.15 0.55
CA LEU A 203 -9.75 0.19 1.30
C LEU A 203 -10.91 -0.78 0.99
N ASP A 204 -11.09 -1.16 -0.27
CA ASP A 204 -12.13 -2.11 -0.69
C ASP A 204 -11.94 -3.49 -0.05
N ARG A 205 -10.71 -3.96 0.11
CA ARG A 205 -10.41 -5.22 0.83
C ARG A 205 -10.72 -5.11 2.33
N VAL A 206 -10.47 -3.95 2.93
CA VAL A 206 -10.85 -3.72 4.34
C VAL A 206 -12.37 -3.75 4.48
N LYS A 207 -13.12 -3.14 3.56
CA LYS A 207 -14.60 -3.20 3.53
C LYS A 207 -15.10 -4.64 3.36
N GLU A 208 -14.49 -5.42 2.46
CA GLU A 208 -14.82 -6.84 2.26
C GLU A 208 -14.67 -7.64 3.56
N VAL A 209 -13.56 -7.45 4.28
CA VAL A 209 -13.36 -8.09 5.59
C VAL A 209 -14.38 -7.58 6.60
N ALA A 210 -14.71 -6.29 6.61
CA ALA A 210 -15.65 -5.71 7.57
C ALA A 210 -17.05 -6.35 7.55
N ASP A 211 -17.47 -6.93 6.42
CA ASP A 211 -18.75 -7.65 6.32
C ASP A 211 -18.83 -8.89 7.22
N ALA A 212 -17.69 -9.52 7.50
CA ALA A 212 -17.61 -10.72 8.35
C ALA A 212 -17.39 -10.40 9.84
N TYR A 213 -17.09 -9.14 10.19
CA TYR A 213 -16.66 -8.74 11.54
C TYR A 213 -17.53 -7.61 12.13
N PRO A 214 -18.83 -7.85 12.40
CA PRO A 214 -19.72 -6.82 12.94
C PRO A 214 -19.33 -6.32 14.34
N ASP A 215 -18.55 -7.12 15.08
CA ASP A 215 -18.11 -6.82 16.44
C ASP A 215 -16.84 -5.94 16.51
N VAL A 216 -16.25 -5.61 15.34
CA VAL A 216 -15.03 -4.80 15.19
C VAL A 216 -15.42 -3.41 14.70
N ASN A 217 -14.76 -2.36 15.22
CA ASN A 217 -14.90 -1.02 14.66
C ASN A 217 -14.02 -0.89 13.42
N PHE A 218 -14.53 -0.22 12.39
CA PHE A 218 -13.74 0.14 11.21
C PHE A 218 -13.77 1.65 11.08
N VAL A 219 -12.60 2.26 10.85
CA VAL A 219 -12.46 3.70 10.64
C VAL A 219 -11.63 3.94 9.40
N HIS A 220 -12.18 4.69 8.45
CA HIS A 220 -11.41 5.21 7.31
C HIS A 220 -11.01 6.65 7.59
N VAL A 221 -9.72 6.92 7.53
CA VAL A 221 -9.14 8.26 7.60
C VAL A 221 -8.63 8.65 6.22
N GLU A 222 -9.31 9.62 5.61
CA GLU A 222 -8.79 10.33 4.45
C GLU A 222 -7.53 11.10 4.85
N VAL A 223 -6.41 10.88 4.16
CA VAL A 223 -5.10 11.42 4.58
C VAL A 223 -4.98 12.92 4.34
N TYR A 224 -5.90 13.50 3.57
CA TYR A 224 -5.94 14.91 3.23
C TYR A 224 -7.21 15.61 3.72
N THR A 225 -7.11 16.92 3.93
CA THR A 225 -8.24 17.87 3.94
C THR A 225 -8.22 18.71 2.66
N ASN A 226 -9.16 19.65 2.52
CA ASN A 226 -9.35 20.49 1.33
C ASN A 226 -9.61 19.66 0.06
N LEU A 227 -10.44 18.62 0.18
CA LEU A 227 -10.68 17.62 -0.89
C LEU A 227 -11.32 18.20 -2.17
N ASP A 228 -11.90 19.39 -2.07
CA ASP A 228 -12.50 20.17 -3.15
C ASP A 228 -11.49 21.06 -3.89
N ASP A 229 -10.30 21.28 -3.31
CA ASP A 229 -9.19 22.03 -3.92
C ASP A 229 -7.91 21.18 -4.01
N PRO A 230 -7.77 20.35 -5.07
CA PRO A 230 -6.61 19.49 -5.26
C PRO A 230 -5.26 20.22 -5.34
N ALA A 231 -5.27 21.54 -5.56
CA ALA A 231 -4.03 22.34 -5.60
C ALA A 231 -3.52 22.68 -4.18
N ASN A 232 -4.36 22.55 -3.15
CA ASN A 232 -4.09 22.96 -1.79
C ASN A 232 -4.45 21.85 -0.78
N LEU A 233 -4.20 20.59 -1.14
CA LEU A 233 -4.34 19.47 -0.22
C LEU A 233 -3.39 19.63 0.98
N GLU A 234 -3.92 19.45 2.17
CA GLU A 234 -3.16 19.47 3.42
C GLU A 234 -3.31 18.14 4.14
N VAL A 235 -2.23 17.64 4.72
CA VAL A 235 -2.22 16.37 5.45
C VAL A 235 -3.01 16.53 6.76
N VAL A 236 -3.89 15.58 7.06
CA VAL A 236 -4.67 15.61 8.31
C VAL A 236 -3.78 15.35 9.54
N PRO A 237 -4.09 15.90 10.73
CA PRO A 237 -3.27 15.72 11.94
C PRO A 237 -3.01 14.25 12.29
N ALA A 238 -3.99 13.37 12.09
CA ALA A 238 -3.87 11.95 12.36
C ALA A 238 -2.69 11.29 11.61
N VAL A 239 -2.39 11.70 10.37
CA VAL A 239 -1.24 11.17 9.62
C VAL A 239 0.08 11.49 10.34
N VAL A 240 0.17 12.69 10.93
CA VAL A 240 1.35 13.13 11.70
C VAL A 240 1.42 12.43 13.06
N GLU A 241 0.30 12.30 13.75
CA GLU A 241 0.19 11.62 15.05
C GLU A 241 0.57 10.13 14.97
N TRP A 242 0.24 9.48 13.85
CA TRP A 242 0.59 8.10 13.56
C TRP A 242 1.95 7.94 12.86
N GLY A 243 2.64 9.05 12.56
CA GLY A 243 3.97 9.04 11.94
C GLY A 243 4.02 8.37 10.56
N LEU A 244 2.96 8.46 9.77
CA LEU A 244 2.85 7.72 8.50
C LEU A 244 3.75 8.37 7.42
N PRO A 245 4.69 7.62 6.81
CA PRO A 245 5.55 8.15 5.75
C PRO A 245 4.92 8.07 4.36
N THR A 246 3.88 7.25 4.19
CA THR A 246 3.28 6.86 2.91
C THR A 246 1.80 6.52 3.11
N GLU A 247 1.11 6.21 2.01
CA GLU A 247 -0.24 5.68 2.01
C GLU A 247 -0.43 4.56 0.96
N PRO A 248 -1.37 3.62 1.18
CA PRO A 248 -2.22 3.47 2.36
C PRO A 248 -1.53 2.74 3.53
N TRP A 249 -2.11 2.86 4.72
CA TRP A 249 -1.75 2.06 5.90
C TRP A 249 -3.00 1.45 6.53
N VAL A 250 -2.89 0.22 7.03
CA VAL A 250 -3.95 -0.46 7.79
C VAL A 250 -3.39 -0.91 9.13
N PHE A 251 -4.04 -0.51 10.21
CA PHE A 251 -3.70 -0.92 11.56
C PHE A 251 -4.81 -1.78 12.15
N VAL A 252 -4.42 -2.80 12.91
CA VAL A 252 -5.31 -3.62 13.74
C VAL A 252 -4.98 -3.36 15.19
N ILE A 253 -6.01 -3.06 15.96
CA ILE A 253 -5.94 -2.64 17.35
C ILE A 253 -6.85 -3.56 18.16
N ASP A 254 -6.37 -4.06 19.30
CA ASP A 254 -7.16 -4.90 20.20
C ASP A 254 -8.18 -4.08 21.02
N ALA A 255 -8.99 -4.78 21.82
CA ALA A 255 -9.97 -4.15 22.70
C ALA A 255 -9.37 -3.26 23.81
N GLY A 256 -8.07 -3.38 24.08
CA GLY A 256 -7.33 -2.54 25.02
C GLY A 256 -6.74 -1.27 24.40
N GLY A 257 -6.92 -1.05 23.09
CA GLY A 257 -6.33 0.07 22.37
C GLY A 257 -4.86 -0.15 22.00
N ILE A 258 -4.39 -1.40 21.98
CA ILE A 258 -3.00 -1.77 21.65
C ILE A 258 -2.91 -2.27 20.21
N VAL A 259 -1.92 -1.78 19.47
CA VAL A 259 -1.65 -2.18 18.09
C VAL A 259 -1.15 -3.63 18.06
N THR A 260 -1.85 -4.48 17.31
CA THR A 260 -1.51 -5.90 17.11
C THR A 260 -1.03 -6.20 15.69
N ALA A 261 -1.28 -5.30 14.73
CA ALA A 261 -0.69 -5.37 13.40
C ALA A 261 -0.66 -3.99 12.73
N ALA A 262 0.33 -3.78 11.87
CA ALA A 262 0.45 -2.63 10.99
C ALA A 262 0.86 -3.09 9.60
N PHE A 263 0.13 -2.64 8.58
CA PHE A 263 0.36 -3.01 7.18
C PHE A 263 0.62 -1.76 6.36
N GLU A 264 1.85 -1.64 5.85
CA GLU A 264 2.19 -0.65 4.83
C GLU A 264 1.67 -1.09 3.46
N GLY A 265 1.02 -0.17 2.75
CA GLY A 265 0.52 -0.38 1.42
C GLY A 265 -0.61 -1.40 1.38
N VAL A 266 -0.42 -2.45 0.58
CA VAL A 266 -1.46 -3.41 0.28
C VAL A 266 -1.56 -4.44 1.41
N VAL A 267 -2.76 -4.59 1.98
CA VAL A 267 -3.13 -5.73 2.84
C VAL A 267 -4.02 -6.71 2.06
N THR A 268 -3.84 -8.00 2.29
CA THR A 268 -4.74 -9.03 1.77
C THR A 268 -5.87 -9.32 2.77
N PRO A 269 -7.07 -9.75 2.32
CA PRO A 269 -8.13 -10.18 3.23
C PRO A 269 -7.66 -11.25 4.21
N GLU A 270 -6.81 -12.19 3.78
CA GLU A 270 -6.25 -13.25 4.61
C GLU A 270 -5.33 -12.71 5.71
N GLU A 271 -4.46 -11.74 5.39
CA GLU A 271 -3.59 -11.08 6.38
C GLU A 271 -4.41 -10.32 7.43
N LEU A 272 -5.42 -9.57 6.99
CA LEU A 272 -6.27 -8.80 7.89
C LEU A 272 -7.13 -9.71 8.77
N THR A 273 -7.71 -10.76 8.20
CA THR A 273 -8.47 -11.80 8.93
C THR A 273 -7.60 -12.49 9.97
N ALA A 274 -6.35 -12.84 9.60
CA ALA A 274 -5.40 -13.46 10.53
C ALA A 274 -5.03 -12.52 11.69
N ALA A 275 -4.87 -11.23 11.43
CA ALA A 275 -4.60 -10.23 12.47
C ALA A 275 -5.80 -9.98 13.40
N LEU A 276 -7.03 -10.12 12.91
CA LEU A 276 -8.26 -9.99 13.70
C LEU A 276 -8.61 -11.24 14.52
N GLY A 277 -8.15 -12.42 14.11
CA GLY A 277 -8.41 -13.70 14.78
C GLY A 277 -7.36 -14.10 15.83
N GLY A 278 -6.35 -13.25 16.05
CA GLY A 278 -5.24 -13.46 17.00
C GLY A 278 -5.55 -13.08 18.44
#